data_AF-A0A524K6L5-F1
#
_entry.id   AF-A0A524K6L5-F1
#
_cell.length_a   1.000
_cell.length_b   1.000
_cell.length_c   1.000
_cell.angle_alpha   90.00
_cell.angle_beta   90.00
_cell.angle_gamma   90.00
#
_symmetry.space_group_name_H-M   'P 1'
#
loop_
_entity.id
_entity.type
_entity.pdbx_description
1 polymer ?
#
loop_
_entity_poly.entity_id
_entity_poly.type
_entity_poly.pdbx_seq_one_letter_code
_entity_poly.pdbx_strand_id
1 'polypeptide(L)'
;MKKTGLWIFLSIAAICAVSAQTVRFSTGDAKLDASLNELNASAKLDINGFYAEVSLQWGVARIELQVQAAALQPAELYLAAALAKLSGKSFGFVVETYKKNKAKGWGALARELGIKPGSKAFKDLKARVDTSKGKFKK
;
A
#
# COMPACT_ATOMS: atom_id res chain seq x y z
N MET A 1 -32.51 -25.85 -52.83
CA MET A 1 -32.95 -24.65 -52.10
C MET A 1 -33.54 -25.04 -50.76
N LYS A 2 -32.80 -24.98 -49.64
CA LYS A 2 -33.29 -24.74 -48.25
C LYS A 2 -32.09 -24.20 -47.45
N LYS A 3 -32.20 -22.96 -46.97
CA LYS A 3 -31.18 -22.25 -46.18
C LYS A 3 -31.49 -22.44 -44.70
N THR A 4 -30.52 -22.89 -43.91
CA THR A 4 -30.45 -22.73 -42.45
C THR A 4 -28.94 -22.57 -42.15
N GLY A 5 -28.39 -21.44 -41.71
CA GLY A 5 -28.91 -20.45 -40.77
C GLY A 5 -28.24 -20.67 -39.42
N LEU A 6 -26.90 -20.54 -39.34
CA LEU A 6 -26.17 -20.62 -38.08
C LEU A 6 -25.38 -19.32 -37.87
N TRP A 7 -26.02 -18.37 -37.20
CA TRP A 7 -25.37 -17.18 -36.67
C TRP A 7 -24.77 -17.54 -35.30
N ILE A 8 -23.45 -17.69 -35.24
CA ILE A 8 -22.73 -17.78 -33.98
C ILE A 8 -22.47 -16.34 -33.53
N PHE A 9 -23.31 -15.85 -32.61
CA PHE A 9 -22.97 -14.68 -31.79
C PHE A 9 -21.93 -15.12 -30.75
N LEU A 10 -20.65 -14.90 -31.05
CA LEU A 10 -19.57 -15.06 -30.08
C LEU A 10 -19.50 -13.79 -29.22
N SER A 11 -20.31 -13.73 -28.17
CA SER A 11 -20.26 -12.66 -27.17
C SER A 11 -18.97 -12.78 -26.34
N ILE A 12 -17.96 -11.99 -26.69
CA ILE A 12 -16.78 -11.79 -25.84
C ILE A 12 -17.21 -10.92 -24.66
N ALA A 13 -17.55 -11.56 -23.54
CA ALA A 13 -17.64 -10.88 -22.26
C ALA A 13 -16.21 -10.57 -21.79
N ALA A 14 -15.75 -9.34 -22.03
CA ALA A 14 -14.53 -8.82 -21.41
C ALA A 14 -14.80 -8.64 -19.91
N ILE A 15 -14.49 -9.67 -19.12
CA ILE A 15 -14.44 -9.55 -17.67
C ILE A 15 -13.23 -8.66 -17.34
N CYS A 16 -13.48 -7.39 -17.09
CA CYS A 16 -12.52 -6.51 -16.43
C CYS A 16 -12.33 -7.03 -14.99
N ALA A 17 -11.46 -8.03 -14.81
CA ALA A 17 -10.92 -8.32 -13.49
C ALA A 17 -10.11 -7.08 -13.08
N VAL A 18 -10.69 -6.24 -12.21
CA VAL A 18 -9.92 -5.27 -11.43
C VAL A 18 -8.92 -6.10 -10.63
N SER A 19 -7.73 -6.27 -11.18
CA SER A 19 -6.62 -6.81 -10.43
C SER A 19 -6.37 -5.81 -9.30
N ALA A 20 -6.64 -6.22 -8.06
CA ALA A 20 -6.09 -5.52 -6.91
C ALA A 20 -4.57 -5.55 -7.10
N GLN A 21 -4.01 -4.43 -7.57
CA GLN A 21 -2.59 -4.37 -7.89
C GLN A 21 -1.79 -4.62 -6.62
N THR A 22 -1.22 -5.82 -6.52
CA THR A 22 -0.37 -6.22 -5.40
C THR A 22 0.92 -5.43 -5.48
N VAL A 23 1.18 -4.60 -4.46
CA VAL A 23 2.41 -3.84 -4.34
C VAL A 23 3.51 -4.77 -3.83
N ARG A 24 4.67 -4.74 -4.49
CA ARG A 24 5.86 -5.49 -4.08
C ARG A 24 6.67 -4.62 -3.10
N PHE A 25 6.38 -4.77 -1.81
CA PHE A 25 7.06 -4.01 -0.75
C PHE A 25 8.47 -4.52 -0.46
N SER A 26 8.68 -5.84 -0.52
CA SER A 26 9.97 -6.48 -0.28
C SER A 26 10.54 -6.09 1.09
N THR A 27 9.73 -6.06 2.15
CA THR A 27 10.15 -5.59 3.49
C THR A 27 11.12 -6.55 4.19
N GLY A 28 11.35 -7.73 3.61
CA GLY A 28 12.10 -8.82 4.23
C GLY A 28 11.25 -9.71 5.15
N ASP A 29 9.92 -9.50 5.18
CA ASP A 29 8.98 -10.31 5.95
C ASP A 29 7.68 -10.52 5.15
N ALA A 30 7.44 -11.77 4.74
CA ALA A 30 6.30 -12.10 3.87
C ALA A 30 4.94 -11.81 4.51
N LYS A 31 4.82 -11.93 5.85
CA LYS A 31 3.58 -11.64 6.57
C LYS A 31 3.30 -10.13 6.59
N LEU A 32 4.33 -9.30 6.77
CA LEU A 32 4.21 -7.85 6.67
C LEU A 32 3.80 -7.43 5.26
N ASP A 33 4.45 -7.98 4.23
CA ASP A 33 4.12 -7.69 2.82
C ASP A 33 2.67 -8.07 2.48
N ALA A 34 2.19 -9.23 2.95
CA ALA A 34 0.80 -9.65 2.79
C ALA A 34 -0.18 -8.70 3.53
N SER A 35 0.17 -8.32 4.75
CA SER A 35 -0.67 -7.42 5.58
C SER A 35 -0.77 -6.01 5.00
N LEU A 36 0.30 -5.51 4.40
CA LEU A 36 0.29 -4.24 3.67
C LEU A 36 -0.57 -4.33 2.41
N ASN A 37 -0.54 -5.44 1.68
CA ASN A 37 -1.41 -5.60 0.51
C ASN A 37 -2.89 -5.70 0.88
N GLU A 38 -3.21 -6.35 2.00
CA GLU A 38 -4.56 -6.38 2.55
C GLU A 38 -5.03 -5.00 3.01
N LEU A 39 -4.17 -4.26 3.71
CA LEU A 39 -4.43 -2.84 4.03
C LEU A 39 -4.63 -2.02 2.75
N ASN A 40 -3.85 -2.28 1.70
CA ASN A 40 -3.95 -1.56 0.43
C ASN A 40 -5.32 -1.75 -0.24
N ALA A 41 -5.82 -2.98 -0.23
CA ALA A 41 -7.13 -3.30 -0.81
C ALA A 41 -8.26 -2.68 0.01
N SER A 42 -8.22 -2.83 1.32
CA SER A 42 -9.26 -2.35 2.23
C SER A 42 -9.31 -0.83 2.34
N ALA A 43 -8.16 -0.15 2.33
CA ALA A 43 -8.09 1.32 2.33
C ALA A 43 -8.76 1.97 1.11
N LYS A 44 -8.90 1.24 -0.01
CA LYS A 44 -9.61 1.74 -1.20
C LYS A 44 -11.12 1.78 -1.03
N LEU A 45 -11.67 1.05 -0.04
CA LEU A 45 -13.09 1.04 0.29
C LEU A 45 -13.50 2.28 1.10
N ASP A 46 -12.61 2.77 1.96
CA ASP A 46 -12.77 4.03 2.71
C ASP A 46 -11.45 4.81 2.77
N ILE A 47 -11.15 5.53 1.68
CA ILE A 47 -9.90 6.27 1.55
C ILE A 47 -9.82 7.48 2.50
N ASN A 48 -10.96 8.07 2.84
CA ASN A 48 -11.01 9.22 3.74
C ASN A 48 -10.78 8.80 5.20
N GLY A 49 -11.39 7.70 5.63
CA GLY A 49 -11.11 7.06 6.91
C GLY A 49 -9.67 6.59 7.00
N PHE A 50 -9.13 6.03 5.91
CA PHE A 50 -7.72 5.66 5.81
C PHE A 50 -6.78 6.84 6.08
N TYR A 51 -6.95 7.99 5.41
CA TYR A 51 -6.10 9.15 5.68
C TYR A 51 -6.27 9.69 7.11
N ALA A 52 -7.48 9.63 7.67
CA ALA A 52 -7.72 10.01 9.05
C ALA A 52 -6.90 9.15 10.02
N GLU A 53 -6.91 7.83 9.80
CA GLU A 53 -6.19 6.88 10.63
C GLU A 53 -4.68 7.07 10.50
N VAL A 54 -4.14 7.14 9.27
CA VAL A 54 -2.69 7.34 9.07
C VAL A 54 -2.23 8.63 9.73
N SER A 55 -3.02 9.69 9.61
CA SER A 55 -2.72 10.98 10.23
C SER A 55 -2.68 10.87 11.76
N LEU A 56 -3.69 10.24 12.37
CA LEU A 56 -3.76 10.04 13.82
C LEU A 56 -2.62 9.13 14.33
N GLN A 57 -2.32 8.04 13.61
CA GLN A 57 -1.38 7.02 14.06
C GLN A 57 0.08 7.44 13.92
N TRP A 58 0.40 8.21 12.86
CA TRP A 58 1.78 8.50 12.47
C TRP A 58 2.12 9.99 12.50
N GLY A 59 1.14 10.87 12.67
CA GLY A 59 1.33 12.33 12.80
C GLY A 59 1.64 13.04 11.49
N VAL A 60 1.24 12.47 10.34
CA VAL A 60 1.36 13.12 9.02
C VAL A 60 0.06 13.87 8.71
N ALA A 61 0.14 15.11 8.21
CA ALA A 61 -1.07 15.85 7.88
C ALA A 61 -1.86 15.16 6.76
N ARG A 62 -3.20 15.15 6.85
CA ARG A 62 -4.07 14.55 5.82
C ARG A 62 -3.77 15.09 4.42
N ILE A 63 -3.50 16.39 4.31
CA ILE A 63 -3.24 17.02 3.02
C ILE A 63 -1.94 16.52 2.38
N GLU A 64 -0.90 16.24 3.18
CA GLU A 64 0.35 15.66 2.68
C GLU A 64 0.13 14.25 2.12
N LEU A 65 -0.71 13.43 2.79
CA LEU A 65 -1.07 12.11 2.30
C LEU A 65 -1.82 12.19 0.97
N GLN A 66 -2.79 13.10 0.88
CA GLN A 66 -3.59 13.31 -0.33
C GLN A 66 -2.74 13.77 -1.52
N VAL A 67 -1.80 14.68 -1.30
CA VAL A 67 -0.86 15.13 -2.35
C VAL A 67 -0.02 13.97 -2.87
N GLN A 68 0.44 13.08 -1.99
CA GLN A 68 1.28 11.94 -2.40
C GLN A 68 0.47 10.76 -2.98
N ALA A 69 -0.85 10.74 -2.79
CA ALA A 69 -1.73 9.69 -3.31
C ALA A 69 -1.80 9.62 -4.84
N ALA A 70 -1.38 10.69 -5.54
CA ALA A 70 -1.23 10.67 -7.01
C ALA A 70 -0.09 9.74 -7.49
N ALA A 71 0.88 9.44 -6.64
CA ALA A 71 2.10 8.71 -7.02
C ALA A 71 2.33 7.40 -6.23
N LEU A 72 1.60 7.21 -5.13
CA LEU A 72 1.77 6.09 -4.19
C LEU A 72 0.42 5.45 -3.88
N GLN A 73 0.42 4.13 -3.72
CA GLN A 73 -0.75 3.39 -3.26
C GLN A 73 -1.04 3.67 -1.77
N PRO A 74 -2.28 3.46 -1.28
CA PRO A 74 -2.61 3.67 0.13
C PRO A 74 -1.63 3.02 1.11
N ALA A 75 -1.31 1.73 0.93
CA ALA A 75 -0.37 1.07 1.83
C ALA A 75 1.08 1.57 1.70
N GLU A 76 1.47 2.15 0.56
CA GLU A 76 2.76 2.83 0.41
C GLU A 76 2.78 4.16 1.20
N LEU A 77 1.67 4.91 1.22
CA LEU A 77 1.53 6.10 2.06
C LEU A 77 1.61 5.75 3.55
N TYR A 78 0.93 4.66 3.95
CA TYR A 78 1.02 4.14 5.32
C TYR A 78 2.47 3.81 5.67
N LEU A 79 3.14 3.04 4.81
CA LEU A 79 4.51 2.60 5.06
C LEU A 79 5.47 3.79 5.13
N ALA A 80 5.36 4.75 4.22
CA ALA A 80 6.17 5.97 4.26
C ALA A 80 5.96 6.78 5.54
N ALA A 81 4.71 6.96 5.99
CA ALA A 81 4.39 7.65 7.24
C ALA A 81 4.96 6.91 8.47
N ALA A 82 4.85 5.58 8.48
CA ALA A 82 5.40 4.75 9.55
C ALA A 82 6.93 4.80 9.59
N LEU A 83 7.60 4.68 8.44
CA LEU A 83 9.05 4.79 8.35
C LEU A 83 9.54 6.19 8.78
N ALA A 84 8.82 7.25 8.40
CA ALA A 84 9.14 8.61 8.83
C ALA A 84 9.08 8.73 10.36
N LYS A 85 7.98 8.31 10.99
CA LYS A 85 7.81 8.36 12.44
C LYS A 85 8.86 7.53 13.18
N LEU A 86 9.13 6.31 12.72
CA LEU A 86 10.05 5.37 13.37
C LEU A 86 11.53 5.75 13.20
N SER A 87 11.88 6.41 12.09
CA SER A 87 13.26 6.86 11.82
C SER A 87 13.56 8.29 12.28
N GLY A 88 12.53 9.04 12.70
CA GLY A 88 12.65 10.46 13.02
C GLY A 88 12.89 11.37 11.81
N LYS A 89 12.70 10.86 10.58
CA LYS A 89 12.78 11.65 9.34
C LYS A 89 11.41 12.24 8.99
N SER A 90 11.39 13.29 8.17
CA SER A 90 10.12 13.84 7.68
C SER A 90 9.46 12.89 6.67
N PHE A 91 8.13 12.94 6.59
CA PHE A 91 7.37 12.18 5.59
C PHE A 91 7.83 12.48 4.16
N GLY A 92 7.99 13.76 3.84
CA GLY A 92 8.54 14.20 2.55
C GLY A 92 9.93 13.61 2.26
N PHE A 93 10.84 13.56 3.23
CA PHE A 93 12.16 12.95 3.03
C PHE A 93 12.07 11.47 2.64
N VAL A 94 11.21 10.70 3.32
CA VAL A 94 11.04 9.26 3.04
C VAL A 94 10.43 9.06 1.66
N VAL A 95 9.39 9.82 1.32
CA VAL A 95 8.72 9.75 0.01
C VAL A 95 9.68 10.11 -1.12
N GLU A 96 10.43 11.20 -0.99
CA GLU A 96 11.36 11.63 -2.03
C GLU A 96 12.56 10.68 -2.17
N THR A 97 13.05 10.11 -1.07
CA THR A 97 14.10 9.08 -1.12
C THR A 97 13.59 7.83 -1.84
N TYR A 98 12.36 7.38 -1.56
CA TYR A 98 11.76 6.26 -2.28
C TYR A 98 11.58 6.56 -3.77
N LYS A 99 11.04 7.72 -4.14
CA LYS A 99 10.82 8.11 -5.54
C LYS A 99 12.13 8.14 -6.34
N LYS A 100 13.22 8.64 -5.75
CA LYS A 100 14.54 8.68 -6.38
C LYS A 100 15.09 7.28 -6.69
N ASN A 101 14.66 6.25 -5.95
CA ASN A 101 15.18 4.90 -6.14
C ASN A 101 14.13 3.80 -5.92
N LYS A 102 13.01 3.89 -6.64
CA LYS A 102 11.91 2.92 -6.54
C LYS A 102 12.36 1.48 -6.80
N ALA A 103 13.35 1.28 -7.66
CA ALA A 103 13.88 -0.04 -8.01
C ALA A 103 14.47 -0.80 -6.80
N LYS A 104 15.01 -0.09 -5.80
CA LYS A 104 15.48 -0.70 -4.55
C LYS A 104 14.36 -1.25 -3.67
N GLY A 105 13.13 -0.74 -3.83
CA GLY A 105 11.96 -1.14 -3.05
C GLY A 105 11.95 -0.58 -1.61
N TRP A 106 10.83 -0.78 -0.93
CA TRP A 106 10.57 -0.22 0.39
C TRP A 106 11.44 -0.85 1.49
N GLY A 107 11.73 -2.15 1.42
CA GLY A 107 12.57 -2.81 2.42
C GLY A 107 14.02 -2.30 2.44
N ALA A 108 14.58 -1.94 1.29
CA ALA A 108 15.91 -1.33 1.21
C ALA A 108 15.92 0.04 1.90
N LEU A 109 14.91 0.88 1.61
CA LEU A 109 14.76 2.18 2.27
C LEU A 109 14.57 2.02 3.79
N ALA A 110 13.72 1.09 4.24
CA ALA A 110 13.54 0.83 5.66
C ALA A 110 14.87 0.48 6.36
N ARG A 111 15.71 -0.33 5.72
CA ARG A 111 17.04 -0.67 6.23
C ARG A 111 17.99 0.53 6.26
N GLU A 112 18.00 1.36 5.21
CA GLU A 112 18.77 2.62 5.15
C GLU A 112 18.35 3.58 6.27
N LEU A 113 17.07 3.57 6.66
CA LEU A 113 16.51 4.32 7.79
C LEU A 113 16.73 3.65 9.16
N GLY A 114 17.47 2.54 9.23
CA GLY A 114 17.76 1.82 10.47
C GLY A 114 16.67 0.84 10.93
N ILE A 115 15.56 0.72 10.21
CA ILE A 115 14.42 -0.14 10.53
C ILE A 115 14.63 -1.50 9.83
N LYS A 116 15.48 -2.32 10.44
CA LYS A 116 15.83 -3.65 9.90
C LYS A 116 14.84 -4.72 10.35
N PRO A 117 14.59 -5.77 9.54
CA PRO A 117 13.84 -6.94 10.01
C PRO A 117 14.34 -7.44 11.36
N GLY A 118 13.41 -7.73 12.27
CA GLY A 118 13.72 -8.20 13.64
C GLY A 118 14.01 -7.09 14.67
N SER A 119 14.31 -5.86 14.25
CA SER A 119 14.48 -4.72 15.16
C SER A 119 13.20 -4.40 15.93
N LYS A 120 13.31 -3.70 17.07
CA LYS A 120 12.14 -3.23 17.83
C LYS A 120 11.20 -2.38 16.97
N ALA A 121 11.76 -1.43 16.21
CA ALA A 121 10.98 -0.58 15.31
C ALA A 121 10.24 -1.38 14.23
N PHE A 122 10.85 -2.44 13.70
CA PHE A 122 10.22 -3.32 12.72
C PHE A 122 9.08 -4.15 13.32
N LYS A 123 9.27 -4.66 14.55
CA LYS A 123 8.20 -5.34 15.29
C LYS A 123 7.02 -4.41 15.58
N ASP A 124 7.31 -3.18 15.99
CA ASP A 124 6.31 -2.14 16.25
C ASP A 124 5.56 -1.77 14.95
N LEU A 125 6.26 -1.67 13.82
CA LEU A 125 5.67 -1.47 12.50
C LEU A 125 4.67 -2.60 12.17
N LYS A 126 5.08 -3.86 12.32
CA LYS A 126 4.23 -5.03 12.04
C LYS A 126 2.95 -5.02 12.88
N ALA A 127 3.06 -4.83 14.18
CA ALA A 127 1.91 -4.81 15.08
C ALA A 127 0.90 -3.70 14.69
N ARG A 128 1.41 -2.53 14.29
CA ARG A 128 0.59 -1.41 13.86
C ARG A 128 -0.12 -1.68 12.53
N VAL A 129 0.56 -2.27 11.54
CA VAL A 129 -0.07 -2.69 10.27
C VAL A 129 -1.17 -3.73 10.52
N ASP A 130 -0.90 -4.73 11.38
CA ASP A 130 -1.88 -5.76 11.73
C ASP A 130 -3.13 -5.19 12.42
N THR A 131 -2.96 -4.14 13.23
CA THR A 131 -4.08 -3.42 13.87
C THR A 131 -4.85 -2.61 12.83
N SER A 132 -4.16 -1.87 11.97
CA SER A 132 -4.78 -0.97 11.00
C SER A 132 -5.58 -1.73 9.95
N LYS A 133 -5.03 -2.81 9.38
CA LYS A 133 -5.76 -3.65 8.42
C LYS A 133 -7.04 -4.24 9.01
N GLY A 134 -7.07 -4.53 10.32
CA GLY A 134 -8.25 -5.05 11.01
C GLY A 134 -9.41 -4.05 11.08
N LYS A 135 -9.12 -2.74 11.06
CA LYS A 135 -10.15 -1.69 11.10
C LYS A 135 -10.86 -1.51 9.77
N PHE A 136 -10.15 -1.67 8.66
CA PHE A 136 -10.70 -1.51 7.30
C PHE A 136 -11.31 -2.80 6.71
N LYS A 137 -11.30 -3.90 7.48
CA LYS A 137 -11.86 -5.20 7.06
C LYS A 137 -13.38 -5.32 7.19
N LYS A 138 -14.07 -4.30 7.71
CA LYS A 138 -15.51 -4.36 7.99
C LYS A 138 -16.36 -3.96 6.80
#